data_AF-A0A2A6R0Q0-F1
#
_entry.id   AF-A0A2A6R0Q0-F1
#
_cell.length_a   1.000
_cell.length_b   1.000
_cell.length_c   1.000
_cell.angle_alpha   90.00
_cell.angle_beta   90.00
_cell.angle_gamma   90.00
#
_symmetry.space_group_name_H-M   'P 1'
#
loop_
_entity.id
_entity.type
_entity.pdbx_description
1 polymer ?
#
loop_
_entity_poly.entity_id
_entity_poly.type
_entity_poly.pdbx_seq_one_letter_code
_entity_poly.pdbx_strand_id
1 'polypeptide(L)'
;MTDTQAVTREGIVDELRRLADLAEERGDRVSAVRALKYAWRIERFCPVNPVPPSIDRIIEVCEAIGPLARRFIPEDAARIAENVADLHRYRLELIAVERENTTVH
;
A
#
# COMPACT_ATOMS: atom_id res chain seq x y z
N MET A 1 15.68 -9.22 -17.89
CA MET A 1 14.26 -8.87 -18.01
C MET A 1 13.68 -9.00 -16.62
N THR A 2 13.52 -7.89 -15.92
CA THR A 2 12.91 -7.84 -14.59
C THR A 2 11.40 -8.04 -14.77
N ASP A 3 10.97 -9.28 -14.56
CA ASP A 3 9.57 -9.68 -14.49
C ASP A 3 8.91 -8.83 -13.39
N THR A 4 8.17 -7.80 -13.81
CA THR A 4 7.43 -6.94 -12.90
C THR A 4 6.20 -7.74 -12.52
N GLN A 5 6.35 -8.62 -11.54
CA GLN A 5 5.25 -9.43 -11.03
C GLN A 5 4.12 -8.47 -10.64
N ALA A 6 3.03 -8.51 -11.40
CA ALA A 6 1.91 -7.61 -11.19
C ALA A 6 1.46 -7.74 -9.73
N VAL A 7 1.43 -6.62 -9.01
CA VAL A 7 1.01 -6.59 -7.60
C VAL A 7 -0.49 -6.87 -7.55
N THR A 8 -0.85 -8.11 -7.25
CA THR A 8 -2.26 -8.52 -7.08
C THR A 8 -2.69 -8.42 -5.63
N ARG A 9 -4.00 -8.28 -5.38
CA ARG A 9 -4.58 -8.30 -4.03
C ARG A 9 -4.17 -9.58 -3.29
N GLU A 10 -4.26 -10.71 -3.97
CA GLU A 10 -3.92 -12.03 -3.46
C GLU A 10 -2.42 -12.12 -3.15
N GLY A 11 -1.56 -11.61 -4.04
CA GLY A 11 -0.12 -11.54 -3.81
C GLY A 11 0.25 -10.71 -2.57
N ILE A 12 -0.38 -9.54 -2.38
CA ILE A 12 -0.16 -8.73 -1.17
C ILE A 12 -0.63 -9.45 0.09
N VAL A 13 -1.78 -10.12 0.04
CA VAL A 13 -2.32 -10.89 1.19
C VAL A 13 -1.38 -12.02 1.57
N ASP A 14 -0.85 -12.75 0.59
CA ASP A 14 0.11 -13.83 0.81
C ASP A 14 1.43 -13.31 1.38
N GLU A 15 1.92 -12.17 0.91
CA GLU A 15 3.12 -11.51 1.45
C GLU A 15 2.92 -11.11 2.92
N LEU A 16 1.76 -10.52 3.25
CA LEU A 16 1.42 -10.13 4.62
C LEU A 16 1.28 -11.32 5.56
N ARG A 17 0.80 -12.47 5.08
CA ARG A 17 0.76 -13.72 5.85
C ARG A 17 2.16 -14.26 6.13
N ARG A 18 3.03 -14.30 5.11
CA ARG A 18 4.44 -14.69 5.30
C ARG A 18 5.17 -13.79 6.29
N LEU A 19 4.93 -12.48 6.23
CA LEU A 19 5.49 -11.53 7.19
C LEU A 19 5.00 -11.79 8.62
N ALA A 20 3.75 -12.26 8.77
CA ALA A 20 3.24 -12.63 10.08
C ALA A 20 3.95 -13.85 10.64
N ASP A 21 4.11 -14.90 9.84
CA ASP A 21 4.79 -16.14 10.22
C ASP A 21 6.24 -15.86 10.64
N LEU A 22 6.98 -15.09 9.84
CA LEU A 22 8.37 -14.70 10.13
C LEU A 22 8.50 -13.85 11.40
N ALA A 23 7.52 -12.97 11.66
CA ALA A 23 7.50 -12.17 12.89
C ALA A 23 7.22 -13.05 14.12
N GLU A 24 6.34 -14.04 13.99
CA GLU A 24 6.03 -14.99 15.06
C GLU A 24 7.21 -15.91 15.38
N GLU A 25 7.92 -16.42 14.37
CA GLU A 25 9.15 -17.21 14.54
C GLU A 25 10.25 -16.43 15.29
N ARG A 26 10.29 -15.10 15.13
CA ARG A 26 11.23 -14.21 15.82
C ARG A 26 10.75 -13.73 17.18
N GLY A 27 9.56 -14.15 17.61
CA GLY A 27 8.94 -13.73 18.87
C GLY A 27 8.34 -12.32 18.87
N ASP A 28 8.24 -11.67 17.71
CA ASP A 28 7.59 -10.36 17.56
C ASP A 28 6.10 -10.52 17.27
N ARG A 29 5.36 -10.88 18.32
CA ARG A 29 3.90 -11.11 18.22
C ARG A 29 3.12 -9.85 17.85
N VAL A 30 3.61 -8.66 18.18
CA VAL A 30 2.95 -7.39 17.83
C VAL A 30 2.97 -7.19 16.32
N SER A 31 4.13 -7.38 15.70
CA SER A 31 4.27 -7.26 14.24
C SER A 31 3.48 -8.35 13.51
N ALA A 32 3.47 -9.59 14.03
CA ALA A 32 2.70 -10.68 13.45
C ALA A 32 1.20 -10.37 13.39
N VAL A 33 0.61 -9.95 14.52
CA VAL A 33 -0.81 -9.58 14.60
C VAL A 33 -1.12 -8.39 13.69
N ARG A 34 -0.20 -7.43 13.57
CA ARG A 34 -0.39 -6.27 12.72
C ARG A 34 -0.43 -6.64 11.24
N ALA A 35 0.45 -7.52 10.79
CA ALA A 35 0.47 -8.03 9.42
C ALA A 35 -0.83 -8.79 9.08
N LEU A 36 -1.29 -9.68 9.97
CA LEU A 36 -2.57 -10.38 9.81
C LEU A 36 -3.77 -9.43 9.77
N LYS A 37 -3.77 -8.37 10.59
CA LYS A 37 -4.83 -7.36 10.57
C LYS A 37 -4.89 -6.62 9.23
N TYR A 38 -3.74 -6.35 8.61
CA TYR A 38 -3.68 -5.73 7.28
C TYR A 38 -4.17 -6.70 6.20
N ALA A 39 -3.74 -7.97 6.24
CA ALA A 39 -4.23 -9.00 5.32
C ALA A 39 -5.75 -9.11 5.37
N TRP A 40 -6.32 -9.25 6.57
CA TRP A 40 -7.77 -9.30 6.77
C TRP A 40 -8.48 -8.05 6.26
N ARG A 41 -7.90 -6.85 6.47
CA ARG A 41 -8.50 -5.60 6.02
C ARG A 41 -8.53 -5.51 4.49
N ILE A 42 -7.49 -5.98 3.82
CA ILE A 42 -7.44 -6.07 2.35
C ILE A 42 -8.46 -7.10 1.86
N GLU A 43 -8.54 -8.27 2.50
CA GLU A 43 -9.52 -9.29 2.14
C GLU A 43 -10.95 -8.80 2.29
N ARG A 44 -11.25 -8.06 3.36
CA ARG A 44 -12.61 -7.62 3.70
C ARG A 44 -13.07 -6.36 2.97
N PHE A 45 -12.16 -5.42 2.72
CA PHE A 45 -12.53 -4.08 2.25
C PHE A 45 -11.97 -3.72 0.88
N CYS A 46 -11.02 -4.48 0.32
CA CYS A 46 -10.64 -4.30 -1.09
C CYS A 46 -11.53 -5.19 -1.98
N PRO A 47 -12.32 -4.60 -2.88
CA PRO A 47 -13.15 -5.35 -3.82
C PRO A 47 -12.28 -6.19 -4.76
N VAL A 48 -12.81 -7.35 -5.19
CA VAL A 48 -12.14 -8.30 -6.10
C VAL A 48 -12.19 -7.82 -7.57
N ASN A 49 -12.77 -6.64 -7.88
CA ASN A 49 -12.92 -6.08 -9.24
C ASN A 49 -13.28 -4.56 -9.26
N PRO A 50 -13.15 -3.82 -10.39
CA PRO A 50 -12.05 -2.91 -10.67
C PRO A 50 -12.46 -1.45 -10.45
N VAL A 51 -12.82 -1.09 -9.22
CA VAL A 51 -12.65 0.32 -8.85
C VAL A 51 -11.26 0.40 -8.23
N PRO A 52 -10.24 0.88 -8.97
CA PRO A 52 -8.96 1.12 -8.36
C PRO A 52 -9.20 1.97 -7.10
N PRO A 53 -8.62 1.57 -5.94
CA PRO A 53 -8.75 2.34 -4.73
C PRO A 53 -8.37 3.79 -5.02
N SER A 54 -9.08 4.75 -4.42
CA SER A 54 -8.78 6.17 -4.64
C SER A 54 -7.30 6.44 -4.35
N ILE A 55 -6.72 7.42 -5.04
CA ILE A 55 -5.32 7.83 -4.80
C ILE A 55 -5.10 8.11 -3.31
N ASP A 56 -6.06 8.75 -2.65
CA ASP A 56 -6.05 9.02 -1.20
C ASP A 56 -5.97 7.72 -0.37
N ARG A 57 -6.67 6.66 -0.78
CA ARG A 57 -6.66 5.36 -0.11
C ARG A 57 -5.34 4.62 -0.32
N ILE A 58 -4.72 4.75 -1.49
CA ILE A 58 -3.41 4.17 -1.80
C ILE A 58 -2.33 4.87 -0.95
N ILE A 59 -2.36 6.21 -0.89
CA ILE A 59 -1.45 7.00 -0.05
C ILE A 59 -1.56 6.58 1.42
N GLU A 60 -2.77 6.49 1.97
CA GLU A 60 -3.00 6.10 3.37
C GLU A 60 -2.38 4.72 3.69
N VAL A 61 -2.53 3.75 2.78
CA VAL A 61 -1.99 2.40 2.96
C VAL A 61 -0.46 2.42 2.90
N CYS A 62 0.12 3.11 1.93
CA CYS A 62 1.58 3.20 1.78
C CYS A 62 2.24 3.93 2.96
N GLU A 63 1.64 5.01 3.47
CA GLU A 63 2.11 5.72 4.66
C GLU A 63 2.03 4.84 5.91
N ALA A 64 1.00 4.00 6.03
CA ALA A 64 0.86 3.07 7.14
C ALA A 64 1.90 1.92 7.11
N ILE A 65 2.32 1.49 5.91
CA ILE A 65 3.27 0.39 5.72
C ILE A 65 4.73 0.89 5.72
N GLY A 66 4.99 2.13 5.31
CA GLY A 66 6.34 2.70 5.20
C GLY A 66 7.23 2.52 6.44
N PRO A 67 6.75 2.79 7.67
CA PRO A 67 7.53 2.55 8.90
C PRO A 67 7.87 1.08 9.14
N LEU A 68 6.99 0.15 8.75
CA LEU A 68 7.25 -1.29 8.84
C LEU A 68 8.29 -1.72 7.80
N ALA A 69 8.13 -1.27 6.54
CA ALA A 69 9.10 -1.54 5.49
C ALA A 69 10.50 -1.04 5.87
N ARG A 70 10.63 0.18 6.39
CA ARG A 70 11.92 0.75 6.81
C ARG A 70 12.65 -0.10 7.87
N ARG A 71 11.91 -0.82 8.71
CA ARG A 71 12.47 -1.62 9.80
C ARG A 71 12.89 -3.02 9.36
N PHE A 72 12.23 -3.60 8.36
CA PHE A 72 12.41 -5.00 8.00
C PHE A 72 12.96 -5.22 6.59
N ILE A 73 12.72 -4.27 5.66
CA ILE A 73 13.15 -4.32 4.26
C ILE A 73 13.47 -2.87 3.79
N PRO A 74 14.62 -2.32 4.22
CA PRO A 74 14.94 -0.90 3.99
C PRO A 74 15.06 -0.53 2.51
N GLU A 75 15.43 -1.48 1.64
CA GLU A 75 15.49 -1.30 0.19
C GLU A 75 14.09 -1.01 -0.40
N ASP A 76 13.07 -1.72 0.08
CA ASP A 76 11.68 -1.51 -0.32
C ASP A 76 11.08 -0.25 0.28
N ALA A 77 11.55 0.16 1.46
CA ALA A 77 11.10 1.38 2.12
C ALA A 77 11.42 2.64 1.32
N ALA A 78 12.59 2.69 0.66
CA ALA A 78 12.97 3.79 -0.21
C ALA A 78 12.01 3.89 -1.41
N ARG A 79 11.76 2.76 -2.07
CA ARG A 79 10.82 2.64 -3.19
C ARG A 79 9.38 3.03 -2.80
N ILE A 80 8.91 2.60 -1.63
CA ILE A 80 7.58 2.97 -1.11
C ILE A 80 7.50 4.48 -0.86
N ALA A 81 8.54 5.09 -0.29
CA ALA A 81 8.57 6.52 -0.02
C ALA A 81 8.54 7.36 -1.31
N GLU A 82 9.29 6.94 -2.34
CA GLU A 82 9.28 7.58 -3.66
C GLU A 82 7.90 7.50 -4.32
N ASN A 83 7.29 6.31 -4.32
CA ASN A 83 5.95 6.10 -4.85
C ASN A 83 4.89 6.97 -4.13
N VAL A 84 5.00 7.15 -2.81
CA VAL A 84 4.10 8.03 -2.04
C VAL A 84 4.27 9.49 -2.45
N ALA A 85 5.51 9.95 -2.65
CA ALA A 85 5.78 11.32 -3.08
C ALA A 85 5.20 11.60 -4.48
N ASP A 86 5.30 10.64 -5.40
CA ASP A 86 4.73 10.76 -6.74
C ASP A 86 3.19 10.73 -6.70
N LEU A 87 2.58 9.87 -5.88
CA LEU A 87 1.13 9.84 -5.69
C LEU A 87 0.57 11.15 -5.12
N HIS A 88 1.27 11.77 -4.17
CA HIS A 88 0.92 13.09 -3.64
C HIS A 88 0.97 14.16 -4.74
N ARG A 89 1.97 14.11 -5.62
CA ARG A 89 2.08 15.03 -6.77
C ARG A 89 0.91 14.86 -7.74
N TYR A 90 0.62 13.62 -8.15
CA TYR A 90 -0.51 13.32 -9.02
C TYR A 90 -1.85 13.73 -8.40
N ARG A 91 -2.00 13.64 -7.08
CA ARG A 91 -3.22 14.10 -6.40
C ARG A 91 -3.40 15.61 -6.49
N LEU A 92 -2.33 16.38 -6.32
CA LEU A 92 -2.37 17.84 -6.46
C LEU A 92 -2.73 18.27 -7.89
N GLU A 93 -2.16 17.61 -8.89
CA GLU A 93 -2.48 17.83 -10.30
C GLU A 93 -3.95 17.51 -10.59
N LEU A 94 -4.46 16.38 -10.08
CA LEU A 94 -5.86 16.01 -10.24
C LEU A 94 -6.81 17.05 -9.61
N ILE A 95 -6.48 17.55 -8.42
CA ILE A 95 -7.27 18.61 -7.76
C ILE A 95 -7.28 19.89 -8.58
N ALA A 96 -6.16 20.27 -9.20
CA ALA A 96 -6.09 21.45 -10.06
C ALA A 96 -7.00 21.30 -11.29
N VAL A 97 -6.95 20.15 -11.96
CA VAL A 97 -7.79 19.84 -13.12
C VAL A 97 -9.27 19.77 -12.74
N GLU A 98 -9.61 19.15 -11.61
CA GLU A 98 -10.98 19.12 -11.08
C GLU A 98 -11.52 20.54 -10.85
N ARG A 99 -10.70 21.43 -10.26
CA ARG A 99 -11.07 22.84 -10.04
C ARG A 99 -11.28 23.61 -11.34
N GLU A 100 -10.38 23.46 -12.30
CA GLU A 100 -10.52 24.11 -13.62
C GLU A 100 -11.82 23.68 -14.32
N ASN A 101 -12.12 22.37 -14.35
CA ASN A 101 -13.38 21.87 -14.93
C ASN A 101 -14.63 22.40 -14.22
N THR A 102 -14.56 22.60 -12.89
CA THR A 102 -15.71 23.14 -12.13
C THR A 102 -15.94 24.63 -12.39
N THR A 103 -14.92 25.37 -12.85
CA THR A 103 -15.02 26.81 -13.19
C THR A 103 -15.42 27.10 -14.64
N VAL A 104 -15.53 26.06 -15.49
CA VAL A 104 -15.88 26.16 -16.91
C VAL A 104 -17.37 25.81 -17.16
N HIS A 105 -18.13 25.54 -16.10
CA HIS A 105 -19.59 25.40 -16.10
C HIS A 105 -20.27 26.56 -15.37
#